data_AF-A0A5C8G2A2-F1
#
_entry.id   AF-A0A5C8G2A2-F1
#
_cell.length_a   1.000
_cell.length_b   1.000
_cell.length_c   1.000
_cell.angle_alpha   90.00
_cell.angle_beta   90.00
_cell.angle_gamma   90.00
#
_symmetry.space_group_name_H-M   'P 1'
#
loop_
_entity.id
_entity.type
_entity.pdbx_description
1 polymer ?
#
loop_
_entity_poly.entity_id
_entity_poly.type
_entity_poly.pdbx_seq_one_letter_code
_entity_poly.pdbx_strand_id
1 'polypeptide(L)'
;MHTTLYGTINAPLYVYENKEKKSNITDYAIKEFQNKYKDKASPENIFAYCHAVLSSPKYQKEYEENLKIDYPRIPLYKNFDRFVELGKRLIKLQTEFENFDCRNEEIQLKIEKDFKYMPEDFSMIKLNKEKGIIIFDGKNRIENIPKKAFDYKIATKSAIEWVINYFSNKNLRPDKEPDHKTLIENGLNSYDYKNIREYLFELIPKVINISVETVDIFKELEKLN
;
A
#
# COMPACT_ATOMS: atom_id res chain seq x y z
N MET A 1 -2.50 7.99 -5.04
CA MET A 1 -1.25 8.72 -5.36
C MET A 1 -0.72 8.13 -6.67
N HIS A 2 -0.41 8.95 -7.67
CA HIS A 2 0.22 8.47 -8.91
C HIS A 2 1.55 9.19 -9.12
N THR A 3 2.61 8.43 -9.39
CA THR A 3 3.92 8.98 -9.72
C THR A 3 4.05 9.07 -11.23
N THR A 4 4.33 10.27 -11.74
CA THR A 4 4.64 10.52 -13.17
C THR A 4 6.11 10.93 -13.31
N LEU A 5 6.59 11.08 -14.55
CA LEU A 5 7.93 11.61 -14.84
C LEU A 5 8.20 12.98 -14.20
N TYR A 6 7.15 13.76 -13.91
CA TYR A 6 7.24 15.12 -13.38
C TYR A 6 7.06 15.20 -11.86
N GLY A 7 6.95 14.07 -11.16
CA GLY A 7 6.77 14.00 -9.72
C GLY A 7 5.50 13.27 -9.31
N THR A 8 5.06 13.52 -8.08
CA THR A 8 3.89 12.83 -7.51
C THR A 8 2.65 13.70 -7.64
N ILE A 9 1.62 13.16 -8.28
CA ILE A 9 0.30 13.78 -8.38
C ILE A 9 -0.63 13.15 -7.34
N ASN A 10 -1.25 14.03 -6.56
CA ASN A 10 -2.27 13.68 -5.60
C ASN A 10 -3.62 14.26 -6.04
N ALA A 11 -4.60 13.38 -6.25
CA ALA A 11 -5.97 13.77 -6.51
C ALA A 11 -6.77 13.55 -5.22
N PRO A 12 -7.00 14.59 -4.39
CA PRO A 12 -7.76 14.43 -3.16
C PRO A 12 -9.25 14.25 -3.48
N LEU A 13 -9.97 13.51 -2.64
CA LEU A 13 -11.43 13.39 -2.73
C LEU A 13 -12.13 14.70 -2.32
N TYR A 14 -11.56 15.44 -1.36
CA TYR A 14 -12.12 16.68 -0.85
C TYR A 14 -11.08 17.80 -0.84
N VAL A 15 -11.56 19.02 -1.05
CA VAL A 15 -10.81 20.27 -0.87
C VAL A 15 -11.47 21.11 0.23
N TYR A 16 -10.71 22.02 0.83
CA TYR A 16 -11.21 22.91 1.87
C TYR A 16 -11.18 24.35 1.38
N GLU A 17 -12.35 24.97 1.23
CA GLU A 17 -12.53 26.39 0.91
C GLU A 17 -13.15 27.06 2.13
N ASN A 18 -12.54 28.11 2.67
CA ASN A 18 -13.04 28.81 3.87
C ASN A 18 -13.32 27.89 5.09
N LYS A 19 -12.51 26.84 5.28
CA LYS A 19 -12.68 25.77 6.29
C LYS A 19 -13.89 24.84 6.07
N GLU A 20 -14.61 24.99 4.96
CA GLU A 20 -15.69 24.09 4.57
C GLU A 20 -15.16 22.98 3.67
N LYS A 21 -15.56 21.74 3.97
CA LYS A 21 -15.19 20.55 3.20
C LYS A 21 -16.07 20.45 1.96
N LYS A 22 -15.46 20.37 0.78
CA LYS A 22 -16.14 20.29 -0.52
C LYS A 22 -15.60 19.11 -1.34
N SER A 23 -16.46 18.44 -2.09
CA SER A 23 -16.05 17.40 -3.05
C SER A 23 -15.11 17.99 -4.10
N ASN A 24 -14.02 17.30 -4.41
CA ASN A 24 -13.10 17.64 -5.48
C ASN A 24 -13.47 16.96 -6.82
N ILE A 25 -14.53 16.13 -6.83
CA ILE A 25 -15.10 15.61 -8.06
C ILE A 25 -15.98 16.69 -8.68
N THR A 26 -15.67 17.09 -9.93
CA THR A 26 -16.38 18.17 -10.62
C THR A 26 -17.82 17.76 -10.99
N ASP A 27 -18.72 18.74 -11.05
CA ASP A 27 -20.11 18.51 -11.49
C ASP A 27 -20.19 17.88 -12.88
N TYR A 28 -19.23 18.21 -13.75
CA TYR A 28 -19.08 17.58 -15.06
C TYR A 28 -18.84 16.07 -14.92
N ALA A 29 -17.84 15.67 -14.13
CA ALA A 29 -17.53 14.26 -13.91
C ALA A 29 -18.70 13.51 -13.25
N ILE A 30 -19.35 14.13 -12.26
CA ILE A 30 -20.55 13.56 -11.62
C ILE A 30 -21.63 13.30 -12.68
N LYS A 31 -21.94 14.27 -13.55
CA LYS A 31 -22.94 14.11 -14.61
C LYS A 31 -22.56 13.01 -15.59
N GLU A 32 -21.31 12.94 -16.03
CA GLU A 32 -20.83 11.89 -16.95
C GLU A 32 -21.01 10.49 -16.35
N PHE A 33 -20.64 10.31 -15.08
CA PHE A 33 -20.83 9.04 -14.40
C PHE A 33 -22.31 8.74 -14.14
N GLN A 34 -23.11 9.73 -13.74
CA GLN A 34 -24.56 9.56 -13.51
C GLN A 34 -25.33 9.25 -14.80
N ASN A 35 -24.90 9.78 -15.95
CA ASN A 35 -25.51 9.45 -17.23
C ASN A 35 -25.49 7.93 -17.48
N LYS A 36 -24.37 7.28 -17.12
CA LYS A 36 -24.17 5.83 -17.29
C LYS A 36 -24.62 4.97 -16.11
N TYR A 37 -24.30 5.36 -14.88
CA TYR A 37 -24.48 4.55 -13.66
C TYR A 37 -25.58 5.07 -12.72
N LYS A 38 -26.26 6.16 -13.11
CA LYS A 38 -27.38 6.75 -12.39
C LYS A 38 -26.98 7.17 -10.97
N ASP A 39 -27.87 6.96 -10.01
CA ASP A 39 -27.77 7.30 -8.60
C ASP A 39 -26.58 6.63 -7.87
N LYS A 40 -25.98 5.59 -8.45
CA LYS A 40 -24.80 4.93 -7.89
C LYS A 40 -23.52 5.77 -7.95
N ALA A 41 -23.47 6.79 -8.81
CA ALA A 41 -22.30 7.62 -9.05
C ALA A 41 -22.13 8.76 -8.02
N SER A 42 -22.01 8.42 -6.73
CA SER A 42 -21.61 9.39 -5.70
C SER A 42 -20.13 9.77 -5.84
N PRO A 43 -19.68 10.93 -5.33
CA PRO A 43 -18.27 11.33 -5.34
C PRO A 43 -17.31 10.25 -4.79
N GLU A 44 -17.67 9.61 -3.68
CA GLU A 44 -16.88 8.55 -3.05
C GLU A 44 -16.81 7.30 -3.93
N ASN A 45 -17.92 6.94 -4.59
CA ASN A 45 -17.95 5.80 -5.51
C ASN A 45 -17.14 6.09 -6.77
N ILE A 46 -17.23 7.30 -7.34
CA ILE A 46 -16.40 7.71 -8.47
C ILE A 46 -14.92 7.65 -8.09
N PHE A 47 -14.55 8.16 -6.92
CA PHE A 47 -13.18 8.11 -6.44
C PHE A 47 -12.66 6.68 -6.26
N ALA A 48 -13.45 5.80 -5.62
CA ALA A 48 -13.11 4.40 -5.47
C ALA A 48 -13.00 3.67 -6.82
N TYR A 49 -13.93 3.94 -7.73
CA TYR A 49 -13.92 3.41 -9.09
C TYR A 49 -12.65 3.82 -9.84
N CYS A 50 -12.29 5.11 -9.83
CA CYS A 50 -11.06 5.60 -10.45
C CYS A 50 -9.83 4.91 -9.84
N HIS A 51 -9.78 4.78 -8.52
CA HIS A 51 -8.69 4.09 -7.83
C HIS A 51 -8.55 2.62 -8.29
N ALA A 52 -9.68 1.91 -8.44
CA ALA A 52 -9.70 0.54 -8.92
C ALA A 52 -9.28 0.40 -10.38
N VAL A 53 -9.74 1.29 -11.27
CA VAL A 53 -9.34 1.29 -12.69
C VAL A 53 -7.84 1.51 -12.82
N LEU A 54 -7.30 2.50 -12.11
CA LEU A 54 -5.87 2.82 -12.13
C LEU A 54 -5.01 1.70 -11.52
N SER A 55 -5.61 0.86 -10.67
CA SER A 55 -4.98 -0.31 -10.07
C SER A 55 -5.11 -1.58 -10.91
N SER A 56 -5.89 -1.57 -11.99
CA SER A 56 -6.10 -2.74 -12.84
C SER A 56 -4.87 -3.03 -13.71
N PRO A 57 -4.26 -4.23 -13.63
CA PRO A 57 -3.13 -4.60 -14.49
C PRO A 57 -3.47 -4.52 -15.98
N LYS A 58 -4.72 -4.86 -16.34
CA LYS A 58 -5.23 -4.75 -17.71
C LYS A 58 -5.20 -3.30 -18.20
N TYR A 59 -5.71 -2.36 -17.40
CA TYR A 59 -5.70 -0.94 -17.73
C TYR A 59 -4.27 -0.40 -17.84
N GLN A 60 -3.40 -0.71 -16.87
CA GLN A 60 -2.01 -0.26 -16.87
C GLN A 60 -1.25 -0.75 -18.10
N LYS A 61 -1.49 -1.99 -18.53
CA LYS A 61 -0.87 -2.57 -19.73
C LYS A 61 -1.45 -1.97 -21.02
N GLU A 62 -2.76 -1.80 -21.11
CA GLU A 62 -3.43 -1.26 -22.29
C GLU A 62 -3.01 0.19 -22.58
N TYR A 63 -2.82 0.99 -21.52
CA TYR A 63 -2.49 2.42 -21.63
C TYR A 63 -1.06 2.76 -21.21
N GLU A 64 -0.14 1.78 -21.17
CA GLU A 64 1.21 1.94 -20.63
C GLU A 64 1.95 3.16 -21.21
N GLU A 65 1.96 3.30 -22.54
CA GLU A 65 2.64 4.40 -23.22
C GLU A 65 2.00 5.76 -22.92
N ASN A 66 0.67 5.81 -22.78
CA ASN A 66 -0.04 7.04 -22.42
C ASN A 66 0.25 7.44 -20.97
N LEU A 67 0.25 6.48 -20.04
CA LEU A 67 0.50 6.71 -18.61
C LEU A 67 1.91 7.22 -18.32
N LYS A 68 2.87 6.96 -19.21
CA LYS A 68 4.23 7.52 -19.13
C LYS A 68 4.27 9.01 -19.50
N ILE A 69 3.35 9.50 -20.32
CA ILE A 69 3.44 10.82 -20.98
C ILE A 69 2.41 11.82 -20.45
N ASP A 70 1.17 11.38 -20.19
CA ASP A 70 0.03 12.25 -19.87
C ASP A 70 -0.77 11.74 -18.67
N TYR A 71 -1.70 12.55 -18.17
CA TYR A 71 -2.62 12.17 -17.11
C TYR A 71 -3.49 10.96 -17.51
N PRO A 72 -3.77 10.05 -16.55
CA PRO A 72 -4.60 8.90 -16.84
C PRO A 72 -6.02 9.32 -17.22
N ARG A 73 -6.56 8.69 -18.27
CA ARG A 73 -7.97 8.83 -18.67
C ARG A 73 -8.75 7.62 -18.20
N ILE A 74 -9.87 7.84 -17.55
CA ILE A 74 -10.65 6.77 -16.90
C ILE A 74 -11.76 6.29 -17.84
N PRO A 75 -11.70 5.04 -18.35
CA PRO A 75 -12.79 4.46 -19.12
C PRO A 75 -13.98 4.20 -18.20
N LEU A 76 -15.17 4.24 -18.79
CA LEU A 76 -16.41 3.87 -18.10
C LEU A 76 -16.73 2.41 -18.44
N TYR A 77 -16.42 1.49 -17.53
CA TYR A 77 -16.61 0.05 -17.64
C TYR A 77 -18.04 -0.38 -17.26
N LYS A 78 -18.47 -1.58 -17.65
CA LYS A 78 -19.81 -2.08 -17.32
C LYS A 78 -19.92 -2.49 -15.85
N ASN A 79 -18.87 -3.08 -15.28
CA ASN A 79 -18.87 -3.63 -13.93
C ASN A 79 -18.66 -2.56 -12.82
N PHE A 80 -19.33 -1.40 -12.92
CA PHE A 80 -19.12 -0.26 -12.02
C PHE A 80 -19.15 -0.63 -10.53
N ASP A 81 -20.17 -1.35 -10.08
CA ASP A 81 -20.33 -1.71 -8.66
C ASP A 81 -19.15 -2.54 -8.14
N ARG A 82 -18.65 -3.48 -8.96
CA ARG A 82 -17.51 -4.33 -8.56
C ARG A 82 -16.21 -3.53 -8.52
N PHE A 83 -16.00 -2.62 -9.48
CA PHE A 83 -14.87 -1.69 -9.42
C PHE A 83 -14.94 -0.80 -8.17
N VAL A 84 -16.12 -0.28 -7.81
CA VAL A 84 -16.31 0.52 -6.59
C VAL A 84 -15.98 -0.29 -5.34
N GLU A 85 -16.50 -1.52 -5.23
CA GLU A 85 -16.25 -2.40 -4.09
C GLU A 85 -14.76 -2.70 -3.90
N LEU A 86 -14.10 -3.18 -4.96
CA LEU A 86 -12.67 -3.48 -4.94
C LEU A 86 -11.82 -2.22 -4.72
N GLY A 87 -12.24 -1.08 -5.28
CA GLY A 87 -11.58 0.21 -5.09
C GLY A 87 -11.62 0.69 -3.65
N LYS A 88 -12.79 0.61 -3.00
CA LYS A 88 -12.93 0.92 -1.56
C LYS A 88 -12.07 0.00 -0.72
N ARG A 89 -12.03 -1.29 -1.06
CA ARG A 89 -11.19 -2.27 -0.35
C ARG A 89 -9.71 -1.94 -0.49
N LEU A 90 -9.24 -1.62 -1.70
CA LEU A 90 -7.86 -1.18 -1.93
C LEU A 90 -7.51 0.09 -1.14
N ILE A 91 -8.38 1.11 -1.17
CA ILE A 91 -8.15 2.34 -0.42
C ILE A 91 -8.01 2.04 1.08
N LYS A 92 -8.91 1.20 1.63
CA LYS A 92 -8.85 0.80 3.04
C LYS A 92 -7.54 0.08 3.35
N LEU A 93 -7.18 -0.94 2.56
CA LEU A 93 -5.94 -1.71 2.72
C LEU A 93 -4.69 -0.81 2.73
N GLN A 94 -4.67 0.23 1.89
CA GLN A 94 -3.51 1.09 1.68
C GLN A 94 -3.43 2.26 2.66
N THR A 95 -4.57 2.69 3.23
CA THR A 95 -4.62 3.83 4.16
C THR A 95 -4.61 3.41 5.62
N GLU A 96 -5.09 2.20 5.93
CA GLU A 96 -5.20 1.67 7.29
C GLU A 96 -4.17 0.55 7.58
N PHE A 97 -3.10 0.45 6.78
CA PHE A 97 -2.21 -0.71 6.75
C PHE A 97 -1.57 -1.08 8.09
N GLU A 98 -1.34 -0.11 8.98
CA GLU A 98 -0.73 -0.31 10.30
C GLU A 98 -1.75 -0.81 11.34
N ASN A 99 -3.03 -0.45 11.17
CA ASN A 99 -4.14 -0.81 12.05
C ASN A 99 -5.00 -1.94 11.47
N PHE A 100 -4.51 -2.58 10.41
CA PHE A 100 -5.22 -3.65 9.74
C PHE A 100 -5.01 -4.99 10.48
N ASP A 101 -6.06 -5.47 11.13
CA ASP A 101 -6.10 -6.82 11.72
C ASP A 101 -6.75 -7.79 10.73
N CYS A 102 -6.02 -8.18 9.69
CA CYS A 102 -6.40 -9.34 8.90
C CYS A 102 -5.33 -10.41 9.07
N ARG A 103 -5.70 -11.49 9.77
CA ARG A 103 -4.96 -12.75 9.69
C ARG A 103 -5.57 -13.53 8.55
N ASN A 104 -4.89 -13.59 7.42
CA ASN A 104 -5.19 -14.61 6.43
C ASN A 104 -4.62 -15.94 6.93
N GLU A 105 -5.51 -16.86 7.32
CA GLU A 105 -5.14 -18.18 7.86
C GLU A 105 -4.35 -19.05 6.85
N GLU A 106 -4.45 -18.74 5.55
CA GLU A 106 -3.64 -19.39 4.51
C GLU A 106 -2.17 -18.95 4.54
N ILE A 107 -1.86 -17.80 5.14
CA ILE A 107 -0.50 -17.28 5.26
C ILE A 107 0.13 -17.81 6.54
N GLN A 108 0.84 -18.94 6.40
CA GLN A 108 1.52 -19.62 7.51
C GLN A 108 2.96 -19.10 7.72
N LEU A 109 3.08 -17.83 8.13
CA LEU A 109 4.38 -17.25 8.47
C LEU A 109 5.02 -18.02 9.62
N LYS A 110 6.31 -18.33 9.50
CA LYS A 110 7.12 -18.84 10.60
C LYS A 110 7.92 -17.68 11.19
N ILE A 111 7.58 -17.30 12.42
CA ILE A 111 8.17 -16.15 13.10
C ILE A 111 9.02 -16.66 14.27
N GLU A 112 10.33 -16.47 14.15
CA GLU A 112 11.27 -16.71 15.25
C GLU A 112 11.67 -15.35 15.85
N LYS A 113 11.43 -15.16 17.14
CA LYS A 113 11.74 -13.91 17.85
C LYS A 113 12.32 -14.15 19.24
N ASP A 114 13.46 -13.50 19.52
CA ASP A 114 14.10 -13.37 20.82
C ASP A 114 14.55 -11.91 20.97
N PHE A 115 13.68 -11.06 21.52
CA PHE A 115 13.99 -9.64 21.72
C PHE A 115 15.00 -9.37 22.84
N LYS A 116 15.37 -10.38 23.63
CA LYS A 116 16.47 -10.27 24.62
C LYS A 116 17.83 -10.42 23.95
N TYR A 117 17.89 -11.07 22.80
CA TYR A 117 19.11 -11.18 22.02
C TYR A 117 19.52 -9.82 21.45
N MET A 118 20.78 -9.47 21.69
CA MET A 118 21.41 -8.25 21.20
C MET A 118 22.61 -8.66 20.33
N PRO A 119 22.54 -8.51 19.01
CA PRO A 119 23.67 -8.83 18.15
C PRO A 119 24.82 -7.83 18.36
N GLU A 120 26.06 -8.27 18.12
CA GLU A 120 27.23 -7.38 18.09
C GLU A 120 27.20 -6.43 16.89
N ASP A 121 26.62 -6.90 15.79
CA ASP A 121 26.39 -6.12 14.59
C ASP A 121 24.88 -5.94 14.38
N PHE A 122 24.43 -4.70 14.51
CA PHE A 122 23.06 -4.29 14.20
C PHE A 122 22.82 -4.13 12.70
N SER A 123 23.85 -4.43 11.88
CA SER A 123 23.84 -4.07 10.49
C SER A 123 22.95 -5.00 9.65
N MET A 124 21.85 -4.39 9.21
CA MET A 124 21.00 -4.78 8.08
C MET A 124 20.01 -5.91 8.34
N ILE A 125 18.74 -5.52 8.23
CA ILE A 125 17.66 -6.44 7.91
C ILE A 125 17.89 -6.96 6.48
N LYS A 126 18.00 -8.28 6.32
CA LYS A 126 18.26 -8.93 5.04
C LYS A 126 16.99 -9.58 4.52
N LEU A 127 16.54 -9.15 3.35
CA LEU A 127 15.42 -9.75 2.63
C LEU A 127 15.95 -10.71 1.55
N ASN A 128 15.56 -11.98 1.64
CA ASN A 128 15.70 -12.97 0.57
C ASN A 128 14.31 -13.28 -0.01
N LYS A 129 13.98 -12.65 -1.14
CA LYS A 129 12.67 -12.81 -1.79
C LYS A 129 12.45 -14.20 -2.36
N GLU A 130 13.51 -14.81 -2.92
CA GLU A 130 13.44 -16.13 -3.54
C GLU A 130 13.06 -17.21 -2.53
N LYS A 131 13.63 -17.12 -1.34
CA LYS A 131 13.34 -18.01 -0.21
C LYS A 131 12.14 -17.58 0.63
N GLY A 132 11.65 -16.34 0.46
CA GLY A 132 10.57 -15.79 1.27
C GLY A 132 10.98 -15.59 2.75
N ILE A 133 12.17 -15.04 2.98
CA ILE A 133 12.75 -14.88 4.32
C ILE A 133 13.21 -13.44 4.56
N ILE A 134 12.90 -12.90 5.73
CA ILE A 134 13.47 -11.67 6.30
C ILE A 134 14.27 -12.06 7.54
N ILE A 135 15.55 -11.73 7.55
CA ILE A 135 16.47 -11.98 8.68
C ILE A 135 16.79 -10.64 9.32
N PHE A 136 16.47 -10.47 10.60
CA PHE A 136 16.81 -9.28 11.38
C PHE A 136 18.15 -9.44 12.10
N ASP A 137 18.40 -10.65 12.62
CA ASP A 137 19.64 -11.04 13.28
C ASP A 137 19.72 -12.59 13.41
N GLY A 138 20.68 -13.09 14.19
CA GLY A 138 20.91 -14.52 14.39
C GLY A 138 19.78 -15.30 15.09
N LYS A 139 18.84 -14.62 15.75
CA LYS A 139 17.71 -15.24 16.47
C LYS A 139 16.33 -14.69 16.08
N ASN A 140 16.29 -13.65 15.26
CA ASN A 140 15.06 -12.96 14.88
C ASN A 140 14.88 -13.02 13.36
N ARG A 141 13.85 -13.73 12.88
CA ARG A 141 13.52 -13.86 11.46
C ARG A 141 12.04 -14.15 11.20
N ILE A 142 11.59 -13.80 10.00
CA ILE A 142 10.27 -14.12 9.45
C ILE A 142 10.48 -14.94 8.18
N GLU A 143 9.94 -16.16 8.14
CA GLU A 143 10.03 -17.11 7.03
C GLU A 143 8.63 -17.45 6.48
N ASN A 144 8.60 -18.23 5.41
CA ASN A 144 7.37 -18.65 4.68
C ASN A 144 6.57 -17.48 4.10
N ILE A 145 7.24 -16.38 3.73
CA ILE A 145 6.58 -15.25 3.07
C ILE A 145 6.10 -15.70 1.67
N PRO A 146 4.79 -15.62 1.36
CA PRO A 146 4.28 -16.06 0.07
C PRO A 146 4.92 -15.26 -1.08
N LYS A 147 5.35 -15.94 -2.15
CA LYS A 147 5.94 -15.27 -3.33
C LYS A 147 5.04 -14.16 -3.88
N LYS A 148 3.72 -14.40 -3.90
CA LYS A 148 2.72 -13.42 -4.36
C LYS A 148 2.74 -12.11 -3.57
N ALA A 149 3.20 -12.10 -2.32
CA ALA A 149 3.29 -10.86 -1.53
C ALA A 149 4.30 -9.87 -2.12
N PHE A 150 5.28 -10.33 -2.90
CA PHE A 150 6.25 -9.45 -3.56
C PHE A 150 5.74 -8.85 -4.87
N ASP A 151 4.57 -9.28 -5.35
CA ASP A 151 3.96 -8.76 -6.58
C ASP A 151 3.19 -7.46 -6.36
N TYR A 152 2.85 -7.12 -5.10
CA TYR A 152 2.34 -5.79 -4.77
C TYR A 152 3.48 -4.77 -4.80
N LYS A 153 3.63 -4.10 -5.95
CA LYS A 153 4.68 -3.11 -6.19
C LYS A 153 4.16 -1.69 -6.12
N ILE A 154 4.93 -0.84 -5.45
CA ILE A 154 4.76 0.61 -5.43
C ILE A 154 5.99 1.18 -6.13
N ALA A 155 5.80 1.76 -7.32
CA ALA A 155 6.89 2.10 -8.23
C ALA A 155 7.78 0.87 -8.53
N THR A 156 9.07 0.91 -8.18
CA THR A 156 10.06 -0.11 -8.56
C THR A 156 10.24 -1.25 -7.55
N LYS A 157 9.64 -1.15 -6.36
CA LYS A 157 9.85 -2.09 -5.24
C LYS A 157 8.53 -2.63 -4.72
N SER A 158 8.56 -3.84 -4.17
CA SER A 158 7.42 -4.35 -3.40
C SER A 158 7.18 -3.51 -2.13
N ALA A 159 5.96 -3.53 -1.60
CA ALA A 159 5.66 -2.87 -0.32
C ALA A 159 6.58 -3.36 0.81
N ILE A 160 6.88 -4.66 0.85
CA ILE A 160 7.80 -5.27 1.82
C ILE A 160 9.21 -4.69 1.68
N GLU A 161 9.72 -4.56 0.45
CA GLU A 161 11.02 -3.95 0.20
C GLU A 161 11.09 -2.48 0.61
N TRP A 162 10.00 -1.72 0.41
CA TRP A 162 9.95 -0.34 0.87
C TRP A 162 10.11 -0.24 2.38
N VAL A 163 9.42 -1.09 3.14
CA VAL A 163 9.57 -1.17 4.60
C VAL A 163 11.01 -1.51 4.97
N ILE A 164 11.59 -2.58 4.40
CA ILE A 164 12.98 -2.98 4.71
C ILE A 164 13.98 -1.88 4.33
N ASN A 165 13.78 -1.20 3.20
CA ASN A 165 14.66 -0.13 2.75
C ASN A 165 14.58 1.09 3.67
N TYR A 166 13.36 1.48 4.08
CA TYR A 166 13.12 2.59 4.99
C TYR A 166 13.87 2.39 6.32
N PHE A 167 13.80 1.18 6.90
CA PHE A 167 14.47 0.84 8.16
C PHE A 167 15.89 0.27 7.99
N SER A 168 16.49 0.38 6.80
CA SER A 168 17.89 -0.02 6.60
C SER A 168 18.85 0.95 7.30
N ASN A 169 20.04 0.47 7.69
CA ASN A 169 20.99 1.23 8.54
C ASN A 169 21.34 2.64 8.06
N LYS A 170 21.20 2.92 6.76
CA LYS A 170 21.44 4.26 6.21
C LYS A 170 20.48 5.32 6.78
N ASN A 171 19.34 4.90 7.32
CA ASN A 171 18.32 5.75 7.89
C ASN A 171 18.18 5.59 9.42
N LEU A 172 18.94 4.67 10.04
CA LEU A 172 18.99 4.53 11.50
C LEU A 172 19.69 5.77 12.07
N ARG A 173 18.93 6.57 12.81
CA ARG A 173 19.43 7.75 13.52
C ARG A 173 19.13 7.56 15.01
N PRO A 174 19.85 6.68 15.71
CA PRO A 174 19.58 6.35 17.11
C PRO A 174 19.74 7.56 18.04
N ASP A 175 20.43 8.60 17.58
CA ASP A 175 20.58 9.91 18.20
C ASP A 175 19.39 10.85 18.00
N LYS A 176 18.40 10.47 17.17
CA LYS A 176 17.23 11.29 16.85
C LYS A 176 15.94 10.65 17.34
N GLU A 177 15.05 11.50 17.80
CA GLU A 177 13.65 11.15 18.02
C GLU A 177 12.95 10.91 16.67
N PRO A 178 12.00 9.96 16.60
CA PRO A 178 11.11 9.82 15.46
C PRO A 178 10.35 11.14 15.22
N ASP A 179 10.39 11.62 13.98
CA ASP A 179 9.74 12.83 13.50
C ASP A 179 8.48 12.52 12.68
N HIS A 180 8.33 11.27 12.24
CA HIS A 180 7.20 10.83 11.45
C HIS A 180 6.01 10.50 12.35
N LYS A 181 5.05 11.43 12.42
CA LYS A 181 3.84 11.33 13.27
C LYS A 181 3.17 9.95 13.24
N THR A 182 3.01 9.38 12.05
CA THR A 182 2.41 8.05 11.88
C THR A 182 3.21 6.95 12.57
N LEU A 183 4.55 6.96 12.50
CA LEU A 183 5.36 5.93 13.16
C LEU A 183 5.24 6.05 14.69
N ILE A 184 5.22 7.28 15.21
CA ILE A 184 5.06 7.57 16.63
C ILE A 184 3.70 7.09 17.14
N GLU A 185 2.61 7.43 16.43
CA GLU A 185 1.24 7.02 16.78
C GLU A 185 1.08 5.49 16.77
N ASN A 186 1.92 4.78 16.01
CA ASN A 186 1.93 3.33 15.92
C ASN A 186 3.04 2.66 16.75
N GLY A 187 3.63 3.37 17.72
CA GLY A 187 4.48 2.80 18.78
C GLY A 187 5.97 2.76 18.48
N LEU A 188 6.45 3.37 17.39
CA LEU A 188 7.87 3.63 17.21
C LEU A 188 8.27 4.87 18.02
N ASN A 189 8.79 4.62 19.23
CA ASN A 189 9.12 5.66 20.20
C ASN A 189 10.60 6.05 20.17
N SER A 190 11.46 5.28 19.51
CA SER A 190 12.88 5.57 19.33
C SER A 190 13.40 4.88 18.07
N TYR A 191 14.46 5.44 17.46
CA TYR A 191 15.17 4.79 16.35
C TYR A 191 16.26 3.82 16.82
N ASP A 192 16.23 3.39 18.09
CA ASP A 192 17.11 2.34 18.55
C ASP A 192 16.73 0.98 17.94
N TYR A 193 17.72 0.09 17.85
CA TYR A 193 17.56 -1.20 17.20
C TYR A 193 16.44 -2.05 17.83
N LYS A 194 16.31 -2.03 19.15
CA LYS A 194 15.32 -2.85 19.86
C LYS A 194 13.91 -2.38 19.51
N ASN A 195 13.66 -1.07 19.58
CA ASN A 195 12.34 -0.51 19.28
C ASN A 195 11.95 -0.69 17.81
N ILE A 196 12.88 -0.46 16.88
CA ILE A 196 12.65 -0.72 15.45
C ILE A 196 12.35 -2.19 15.19
N ARG A 197 13.10 -3.11 15.80
CA ARG A 197 12.87 -4.55 15.63
C ARG A 197 11.48 -4.93 16.14
N GLU A 198 11.13 -4.53 17.36
CA GLU A 198 9.79 -4.77 17.93
C GLU A 198 8.69 -4.24 17.02
N TYR A 199 8.82 -2.99 16.56
CA TYR A 199 7.90 -2.35 15.62
C TYR A 199 7.75 -3.15 14.30
N LEU A 200 8.86 -3.58 13.72
CA LEU A 200 8.86 -4.30 12.45
C LEU A 200 8.28 -5.71 12.53
N PHE A 201 8.44 -6.40 13.66
CA PHE A 201 7.80 -7.69 13.90
C PHE A 201 6.27 -7.59 13.99
N GLU A 202 5.74 -6.41 14.35
CA GLU A 202 4.30 -6.14 14.31
C GLU A 202 3.84 -5.66 12.92
N LEU A 203 4.63 -4.82 12.24
CA LEU A 203 4.27 -4.23 10.95
C LEU A 203 4.36 -5.21 9.78
N ILE A 204 5.46 -5.96 9.65
CA ILE A 204 5.74 -6.77 8.45
C ILE A 204 4.68 -7.85 8.19
N PRO A 205 4.19 -8.59 9.20
CA PRO A 205 3.10 -9.54 8.97
C PRO A 205 1.85 -8.88 8.37
N LYS A 206 1.49 -7.67 8.83
CA LYS A 206 0.35 -6.90 8.28
C LYS A 206 0.61 -6.52 6.82
N VAL A 207 1.79 -5.98 6.52
CA VAL A 207 2.19 -5.62 5.15
C VAL A 207 2.20 -6.83 4.23
N ILE A 208 2.60 -8.02 4.70
CA ILE A 208 2.53 -9.26 3.91
C ILE A 208 1.07 -9.60 3.58
N ASN A 209 0.18 -9.60 4.57
CA ASN A 209 -1.24 -9.89 4.36
C ASN A 209 -1.89 -8.90 3.38
N ILE A 210 -1.63 -7.61 3.56
CA ILE A 210 -2.13 -6.55 2.68
C ILE A 210 -1.61 -6.71 1.26
N SER A 211 -0.32 -7.02 1.11
CA SER A 211 0.29 -7.27 -0.20
C SER A 211 -0.37 -8.44 -0.92
N VAL A 212 -0.60 -9.54 -0.21
CA VAL A 212 -1.29 -10.71 -0.73
C VAL A 212 -2.69 -10.35 -1.22
N GLU A 213 -3.47 -9.70 -0.36
CA GLU A 213 -4.86 -9.37 -0.67
C GLU A 213 -4.95 -8.37 -1.82
N THR A 214 -4.04 -7.39 -1.86
CA THR A 214 -3.96 -6.40 -2.94
C THR A 214 -3.70 -7.07 -4.29
N VAL A 215 -2.81 -8.07 -4.33
CA VAL A 215 -2.53 -8.84 -5.54
C VAL A 215 -3.73 -9.67 -5.97
N ASP A 216 -4.47 -10.24 -5.02
CA ASP A 216 -5.70 -10.98 -5.34
C ASP A 216 -6.78 -10.04 -5.91
N ILE A 217 -6.92 -8.83 -5.36
CA ILE A 217 -7.78 -7.78 -5.93
C ILE A 217 -7.33 -7.37 -7.35
N PHE A 218 -6.03 -7.21 -7.60
CA PHE A 218 -5.51 -6.88 -8.93
C PHE A 218 -5.90 -7.94 -9.97
N LYS A 219 -5.81 -9.23 -9.61
CA LYS A 219 -6.23 -10.33 -10.48
C LYS A 219 -7.73 -10.33 -10.75
N GLU A 220 -8.54 -9.87 -9.81
CA GLU A 220 -9.97 -9.69 -10.04
C GLU A 220 -10.25 -8.53 -10.99
N LEU A 221 -9.60 -7.38 -10.77
CA LEU A 221 -9.74 -6.19 -11.61
C LEU A 221 -9.34 -6.43 -13.06
N GLU A 222 -8.35 -7.30 -13.30
CA GLU A 222 -7.91 -7.69 -14.65
C GLU A 222 -9.03 -8.35 -15.47
N LYS A 223 -9.98 -9.02 -14.80
CA LYS A 223 -11.09 -9.75 -15.44
C LYS A 223 -12.30 -8.87 -15.76
N LEU A 224 -12.37 -7.66 -15.20
CA LEU A 224 -13.50 -6.77 -15.35
C LEU A 224 -13.48 -5.97 -16.67
N ASN A 225 -14.66 -5.50 -17.09
CA ASN A 225 -14.88 -4.68 -18.29
C ASN A 225 -16.06 -3.71 -18.12
#